data_AF-A0A351UUU3-F1
#
_entry.id   AF-A0A351UUU3-F1
#
_cell.length_a   1.000
_cell.length_b   1.000
_cell.length_c   1.000
_cell.angle_alpha   90.00
_cell.angle_beta   90.00
_cell.angle_gamma   90.00
#
_symmetry.space_group_name_H-M   'P 1'
#
loop_
_entity.id
_entity.type
_entity.pdbx_description
1 polymer ?
#
loop_
_entity_poly.entity_id
_entity_poly.type
_entity_poly.pdbx_seq_one_letter_code
_entity_poly.pdbx_strand_id
1 'polypeptide(L)'
;MWKYIKQYKYHNLGIVLLLLTYSLIGTGQAFLQMYLGGLVFEGAFRKVVLFMGINALVHFGNQGILYGEKRLAVRTIAGMNREMRRDISRKLTGRSFREFEEQDSGEYISWYTNDVKEAENQGFQNLYQCINWILQLVSGATALIIIRVELLICTIAVSILMMYLSDRMGRKVERASENVSNAMEVFTNASKEQISGFTMLKSFGKLDRFETGMNAAGTRMEGVRYAFVRDREKTNIRLGVCNVLCINLLNIMTFMMCLSGAIPMETIFGSINLTNQVGGAVQALTKLKVLLAGAKPYFAKIEEEIPQSESGKPLPAISKEISVENLSFSYTDQKVLCGLDLDFIIGGKYVLVGKSGCGKSTLLKLLLGQLKGYQGKILFDGQEASGYDENSFYQQMAYIEQNVFLFNTSIRENITMGDSFTEAEMKEALEKSALLKDIDRFPEGLDTVVGENGKLLSGGQKQRIAIARALIHNRSILIVDEGTSALDQENASLIEDALLQCKGLTVIMVSHHLREEKKAFYTDVYRLENGRRA
;
A
#
# COMPACT_ATOMS: atom_id res chain seq x y z
N MET A 1 3.91 -14.07 4.96
CA MET A 1 2.71 -14.43 5.77
C MET A 1 3.05 -15.10 7.10
N TRP A 2 3.83 -16.18 7.10
CA TRP A 2 4.14 -16.96 8.31
C TRP A 2 4.86 -16.18 9.41
N LYS A 3 5.67 -15.18 9.03
CA LYS A 3 6.32 -14.23 9.95
C LYS A 3 5.31 -13.62 10.93
N TYR A 4 4.22 -13.05 10.39
CA TYR A 4 3.18 -12.37 11.17
C TYR A 4 2.35 -13.36 12.01
N ILE A 5 2.03 -14.53 11.47
CA ILE A 5 1.29 -15.58 12.19
C ILE A 5 2.09 -16.08 13.41
N LYS A 6 3.41 -16.26 13.27
CA LYS A 6 4.28 -16.74 14.34
C LYS A 6 4.39 -15.73 15.49
N GLN A 7 4.38 -14.43 15.19
CA GLN A 7 4.42 -13.36 16.18
C GLN A 7 3.17 -13.38 17.08
N TYR A 8 2.01 -13.73 16.52
CA TYR A 8 0.73 -13.82 17.25
C TYR A 8 0.33 -15.26 17.63
N LYS A 9 1.31 -16.17 17.80
CA LYS A 9 1.07 -17.62 18.00
C LYS A 9 0.03 -17.99 19.07
N TYR A 10 0.00 -17.29 20.21
CA TYR A 10 -0.95 -17.59 21.30
C TYR A 10 -2.38 -17.14 20.97
N HIS A 11 -2.54 -16.01 20.29
CA HIS A 11 -3.85 -15.54 19.84
C HIS A 11 -4.38 -16.46 18.74
N ASN A 12 -3.52 -16.86 17.81
CA ASN A 12 -3.84 -17.82 16.75
C ASN A 12 -4.24 -19.18 17.32
N LEU A 13 -3.53 -19.67 18.35
CA LEU A 13 -3.92 -20.89 19.06
C LEU A 13 -5.30 -20.75 19.70
N GLY A 14 -5.60 -19.62 20.34
CA GLY A 14 -6.92 -19.33 20.90
C GLY A 14 -8.04 -19.35 19.85
N ILE A 15 -7.81 -18.77 18.67
CA ILE A 15 -8.75 -18.81 17.54
C ILE A 15 -8.98 -20.26 17.09
N VAL A 16 -7.92 -21.03 16.91
CA VAL A 16 -8.02 -22.45 16.52
C VAL A 16 -8.81 -23.26 17.56
N LEU A 17 -8.60 -23.03 18.86
CA LEU A 17 -9.34 -23.69 19.93
C LEU A 17 -10.83 -23.31 19.93
N LEU A 18 -11.17 -22.05 19.67
CA LEU A 18 -12.56 -21.60 19.55
C LEU A 18 -13.23 -22.20 18.30
N LEU A 19 -12.54 -22.24 17.16
CA LEU A 19 -13.02 -22.91 15.94
C LEU A 19 -13.22 -24.42 16.15
N LEU A 20 -12.30 -25.07 16.87
CA LEU A 20 -12.43 -26.49 17.23
C LEU A 20 -13.66 -26.72 18.10
N THR A 21 -13.85 -25.88 19.11
CA THR A 21 -15.01 -25.95 20.02
C THR A 21 -16.31 -25.73 19.25
N TYR A 22 -16.35 -24.73 18.36
CA TYR A 22 -17.48 -24.45 17.48
C TYR A 22 -17.83 -25.65 16.58
N SER A 23 -16.81 -26.26 15.97
CA SER A 23 -16.99 -27.44 15.10
C SER A 23 -17.49 -28.66 15.88
N LEU A 24 -16.93 -28.94 17.05
CA LEU A 24 -17.34 -30.06 17.90
C LEU A 24 -18.76 -29.90 18.45
N ILE A 25 -19.15 -28.69 18.88
CA ILE A 25 -20.54 -28.41 19.30
C ILE A 25 -21.48 -28.59 18.12
N GLY A 26 -21.14 -28.07 16.93
CA GLY A 26 -21.94 -28.25 15.73
C GLY A 26 -22.17 -29.73 15.37
N THR A 27 -21.10 -30.53 15.40
CA THR A 27 -21.19 -31.98 15.20
C THR A 27 -22.00 -32.67 16.33
N GLY A 28 -21.84 -32.25 17.57
CA GLY A 28 -22.62 -32.74 18.72
C GLY A 28 -24.12 -32.43 18.60
N GLN A 29 -24.49 -31.28 18.04
CA GLN A 29 -25.90 -30.93 17.78
C GLN A 29 -26.57 -31.91 16.82
N ALA A 30 -25.84 -32.49 15.86
CA ALA A 30 -26.38 -33.51 14.97
C ALA A 30 -26.77 -34.78 15.76
N PHE A 31 -25.94 -35.23 16.70
CA PHE A 31 -26.30 -36.36 17.57
C PHE A 31 -27.49 -36.03 18.48
N LEU A 32 -27.58 -34.80 18.99
CA LEU A 32 -28.72 -34.34 19.78
C LEU A 32 -30.03 -34.38 18.97
N GLN A 33 -29.97 -34.02 17.68
CA GLN A 33 -31.12 -34.12 16.77
C GLN A 33 -31.51 -35.57 16.48
N MET A 34 -30.55 -36.48 16.35
CA MET A 34 -30.84 -37.91 16.25
C MET A 34 -31.57 -38.40 17.49
N TYR A 35 -31.04 -38.13 18.68
CA TYR A 35 -31.69 -38.51 19.93
C TYR A 35 -33.12 -37.93 20.06
N LEU A 36 -33.31 -36.67 19.66
CA LEU A 36 -34.63 -36.04 19.62
C LEU A 36 -35.59 -36.75 18.66
N GLY A 37 -35.09 -37.19 17.49
CA GLY A 37 -35.86 -38.03 16.56
C GLY A 37 -36.33 -39.34 17.18
N GLY A 38 -35.47 -40.01 17.95
CA GLY A 38 -35.82 -41.23 18.69
C GLY A 38 -36.96 -40.99 19.69
N LEU A 39 -36.87 -39.91 20.47
CA LEU A 39 -37.93 -39.52 21.42
C LEU A 39 -39.27 -39.20 20.74
N VAL A 40 -39.25 -38.68 19.51
CA VAL A 40 -40.46 -38.45 18.72
C VAL A 40 -41.11 -39.77 18.33
N PHE A 41 -40.32 -40.77 17.90
CA PHE A 41 -40.84 -42.11 17.60
C PHE A 41 -41.39 -42.83 18.83
N GLU A 42 -40.83 -42.59 20.02
CA GLU A 42 -41.35 -43.12 21.29
C GLU A 42 -42.61 -42.39 21.79
N GLY A 43 -43.03 -41.29 21.17
CA GLY A 43 -44.17 -40.48 21.61
C GLY A 43 -43.92 -39.72 22.93
N ALA A 44 -42.67 -39.54 23.35
CA ALA A 44 -42.30 -38.96 24.63
C ALA A 44 -42.37 -37.42 24.64
N PHE A 45 -43.57 -36.85 24.45
CA PHE A 45 -43.79 -35.40 24.22
C PHE A 45 -43.06 -34.47 25.21
N ARG A 46 -43.14 -34.74 26.52
CA ARG A 46 -42.46 -33.92 27.55
C ARG A 46 -40.94 -33.88 27.36
N LYS A 47 -40.33 -35.03 27.01
CA LYS A 47 -38.88 -35.10 26.77
C LYS A 47 -38.52 -34.38 25.47
N VAL A 48 -39.33 -34.50 24.42
CA VAL A 48 -39.11 -33.78 23.15
C VAL A 48 -39.05 -32.27 23.38
N VAL A 49 -40.03 -31.69 24.09
CA VAL A 49 -40.05 -30.25 24.38
C VAL A 49 -38.83 -29.82 25.21
N LEU A 50 -38.44 -30.61 26.22
CA LEU A 50 -37.25 -30.33 27.02
C LEU A 50 -35.97 -30.33 26.18
N PHE A 51 -35.77 -31.35 25.35
CA PHE A 51 -34.58 -31.48 24.49
C PHE A 51 -34.56 -30.48 23.34
N MET A 52 -35.72 -30.01 22.85
CA MET A 52 -35.80 -28.86 21.96
C MET A 52 -35.26 -27.59 22.64
N GLY A 53 -35.65 -27.34 23.90
CA GLY A 53 -35.12 -26.22 24.68
C GLY A 53 -33.60 -26.30 24.87
N ILE A 54 -33.08 -27.50 25.19
CA ILE A 54 -31.63 -27.74 25.29
C ILE A 54 -30.94 -27.49 23.94
N ASN A 55 -31.50 -27.98 22.83
CA ASN A 55 -30.93 -27.78 21.50
C ASN A 55 -30.83 -26.29 21.14
N ALA A 56 -31.87 -25.51 21.44
CA ALA A 56 -31.88 -24.06 21.25
C ALA A 56 -30.82 -23.35 22.10
N LEU A 57 -30.68 -23.72 23.37
CA LEU A 57 -29.64 -23.18 24.26
C LEU A 57 -28.23 -23.50 23.77
N VAL A 58 -27.98 -24.74 23.32
CA VAL A 58 -26.70 -25.14 22.73
C VAL A 58 -26.42 -24.34 21.46
N HIS A 59 -27.43 -24.10 20.62
CA HIS A 59 -27.25 -23.31 19.41
C HIS A 59 -26.89 -21.86 19.72
N PHE A 60 -27.57 -21.25 20.69
CA PHE A 60 -27.27 -19.90 21.16
C PHE A 60 -25.84 -19.81 21.74
N GLY A 61 -25.44 -20.78 22.57
CA GLY A 61 -24.08 -20.88 23.08
C GLY A 61 -23.04 -21.00 21.96
N ASN A 62 -23.32 -21.80 20.92
CA ASN A 62 -22.44 -21.97 19.78
C ASN A 62 -22.26 -20.67 18.97
N GLN A 63 -23.33 -19.87 18.82
CA GLN A 63 -23.24 -18.53 18.21
C GLN A 63 -22.39 -17.56 19.06
N GLY A 64 -22.47 -17.66 20.38
CA GLY A 64 -21.61 -16.91 21.30
C GLY A 64 -20.13 -17.25 21.13
N ILE A 65 -19.79 -18.54 20.96
CA ILE A 65 -18.42 -18.99 20.68
C ILE A 65 -17.93 -18.47 19.34
N LEU A 66 -18.75 -18.55 18.29
CA LEU A 66 -18.42 -18.01 16.98
C LEU A 66 -18.20 -16.49 17.02
N TYR A 67 -19.00 -15.76 17.79
CA TYR A 67 -18.78 -14.32 17.99
C TYR A 67 -17.46 -14.05 18.73
N GLY A 68 -17.13 -14.82 19.77
CA GLY A 68 -15.86 -14.74 20.47
C GLY A 68 -14.66 -15.01 19.57
N GLU A 69 -14.76 -16.02 18.72
CA GLU A 69 -13.78 -16.36 17.68
C GLU A 69 -13.56 -15.18 16.72
N LYS A 70 -14.64 -14.68 16.10
CA LYS A 70 -14.57 -13.55 15.16
C LYS A 70 -13.96 -12.30 15.81
N ARG A 71 -14.32 -11.99 17.06
CA ARG A 71 -13.76 -10.85 17.78
C ARG A 71 -12.26 -11.01 18.02
N LEU A 72 -11.81 -12.20 18.41
CA LEU A 72 -10.39 -12.49 18.62
C LEU A 72 -9.62 -12.47 17.29
N ALA A 73 -10.19 -13.04 16.22
CA ALA A 73 -9.63 -13.04 14.88
C ALA A 73 -9.44 -11.63 14.34
N VAL A 74 -10.48 -10.77 14.40
CA VAL A 74 -10.41 -9.37 13.95
C VAL A 74 -9.34 -8.60 14.74
N ARG A 75 -9.28 -8.76 16.06
CA ARG A 75 -8.25 -8.11 16.89
C ARG A 75 -6.83 -8.55 16.53
N THR A 76 -6.66 -9.84 16.23
CA THR A 76 -5.36 -10.42 15.87
C THR A 76 -4.92 -9.98 14.48
N ILE A 77 -5.85 -9.99 13.50
CA ILE A 77 -5.63 -9.46 12.15
C ILE A 77 -5.27 -7.98 12.19
N ALA A 78 -5.95 -7.17 12.99
CA ALA A 78 -5.61 -5.75 13.14
C ALA A 78 -4.17 -5.54 13.66
N GLY A 79 -3.72 -6.41 14.57
CA GLY A 79 -2.32 -6.43 15.01
C GLY A 79 -1.33 -6.78 13.90
N MET A 80 -1.62 -7.85 13.14
CA MET A 80 -0.81 -8.28 12.00
C MET A 80 -0.75 -7.21 10.90
N ASN A 81 -1.88 -6.56 10.58
CA ASN A 81 -1.94 -5.47 9.60
C ASN A 81 -1.14 -4.23 10.04
N ARG A 82 -1.10 -3.94 11.34
CA ARG A 82 -0.25 -2.85 11.87
C ARG A 82 1.23 -3.17 11.71
N GLU A 83 1.63 -4.41 11.95
CA GLU A 83 3.01 -4.86 11.74
C GLU A 83 3.39 -4.83 10.26
N MET A 84 2.50 -5.28 9.36
CA MET A 84 2.73 -5.16 7.91
C MET A 84 2.96 -3.72 7.48
N ARG A 85 2.14 -2.78 7.97
CA ARG A 85 2.35 -1.34 7.70
C ARG A 85 3.67 -0.82 8.25
N ARG A 86 4.08 -1.30 9.44
CA ARG A 86 5.39 -0.94 10.02
C ARG A 86 6.55 -1.45 9.18
N ASP A 87 6.45 -2.67 8.66
CA ASP A 87 7.46 -3.26 7.77
C ASP A 87 7.49 -2.53 6.41
N ILE A 88 6.33 -2.11 5.88
CA ILE A 88 6.27 -1.21 4.71
C ILE A 88 6.99 0.12 5.01
N SER A 89 6.75 0.75 6.17
CA SER A 89 7.44 1.99 6.55
C SER A 89 8.95 1.82 6.66
N ARG A 90 9.42 0.72 7.25
CA ARG A 90 10.85 0.36 7.31
C ARG A 90 11.44 0.14 5.92
N LYS A 91 10.67 -0.48 5.02
CA LYS A 91 11.09 -0.69 3.63
C LYS A 91 11.24 0.64 2.88
N LEU A 92 10.30 1.56 3.03
CA LEU A 92 10.38 2.87 2.38
C LEU A 92 11.51 3.74 2.93
N THR A 93 11.74 3.70 4.25
CA THR A 93 12.84 4.46 4.87
C THR A 93 14.23 3.89 4.56
N GLY A 94 14.33 2.61 4.19
CA GLY A 94 15.58 1.97 3.78
C GLY A 94 15.88 2.02 2.28
N ARG A 95 14.99 2.58 1.44
CA ARG A 95 15.21 2.73 -0.01
C ARG A 95 16.08 3.93 -0.32
N SER A 96 16.86 3.84 -1.39
CA SER A 96 17.61 5.00 -1.89
C SER A 96 16.66 6.03 -2.51
N PHE A 97 17.12 7.28 -2.61
CA PHE A 97 16.31 8.36 -3.20
C PHE A 97 15.88 8.06 -4.64
N ARG A 98 16.78 7.45 -5.43
CA ARG A 98 16.50 7.04 -6.82
C ARG A 98 15.39 5.99 -6.89
N GLU A 99 15.44 4.95 -6.07
CA GLU A 99 14.41 3.90 -6.03
C GLU A 99 13.06 4.47 -5.59
N PHE A 100 13.07 5.53 -4.77
CA PHE A 100 11.87 6.23 -4.37
C PHE A 100 11.26 7.05 -5.53
N GLU A 101 12.07 7.82 -6.27
CA GLU A 101 11.61 8.64 -7.40
C GLU A 101 11.20 7.84 -8.65
N GLU A 102 11.78 6.66 -8.88
CA GLU A 102 11.45 5.82 -10.05
C GLU A 102 10.02 5.24 -9.99
N GLN A 103 9.42 5.16 -8.80
CA GLN A 103 8.11 4.55 -8.59
C GLN A 103 7.03 5.61 -8.31
N ASP A 104 5.83 5.44 -8.86
CA ASP A 104 4.72 6.37 -8.67
C ASP A 104 4.29 6.43 -7.19
N SER A 105 4.08 7.62 -6.64
CA SER A 105 3.69 7.79 -5.23
C SER A 105 2.35 7.11 -4.90
N GLY A 106 1.46 6.97 -5.88
CA GLY A 106 0.22 6.20 -5.79
C GLY A 106 0.44 4.71 -5.57
N GLU A 107 1.56 4.15 -6.06
CA GLU A 107 1.90 2.75 -5.79
C GLU A 107 2.25 2.56 -4.30
N TYR A 108 3.03 3.44 -3.69
CA TYR A 108 3.33 3.36 -2.26
C TYR A 108 2.07 3.52 -1.40
N ILE A 109 1.14 4.38 -1.81
CA ILE A 109 -0.18 4.51 -1.17
C ILE A 109 -0.96 3.18 -1.29
N SER A 110 -0.92 2.53 -2.45
CA SER A 110 -1.52 1.20 -2.65
C SER A 110 -0.95 0.17 -1.68
N TRP A 111 0.35 0.22 -1.36
CA TRP A 111 0.96 -0.71 -0.41
C TRP A 111 0.33 -0.59 0.98
N TYR A 112 0.13 0.63 1.48
CA TYR A 112 -0.49 0.87 2.80
C TYR A 112 -1.98 0.55 2.87
N THR A 113 -2.66 0.61 1.71
CA THR A 113 -4.13 0.55 1.61
C THR A 113 -4.58 -0.78 1.00
N ASN A 114 -4.51 -0.90 -0.32
CA ASN A 114 -5.01 -2.03 -1.08
C ASN A 114 -4.23 -3.31 -0.79
N ASP A 115 -2.90 -3.27 -0.77
CA ASP A 115 -2.10 -4.48 -0.63
C ASP A 115 -2.23 -5.09 0.77
N VAL A 116 -2.29 -4.27 1.83
CA VAL A 116 -2.58 -4.74 3.19
C VAL A 116 -4.00 -5.31 3.28
N LYS A 117 -4.97 -4.67 2.63
CA LYS A 117 -6.36 -5.15 2.61
C LYS A 117 -6.49 -6.49 1.88
N GLU A 118 -5.84 -6.65 0.74
CA GLU A 118 -5.82 -7.90 0.00
C GLU A 118 -5.03 -8.98 0.72
N ALA A 119 -3.93 -8.64 1.42
CA ALA A 119 -3.24 -9.58 2.29
C ALA A 119 -4.11 -10.07 3.46
N GLU A 120 -4.97 -9.21 4.01
CA GLU A 120 -5.98 -9.61 5.00
C GLU A 120 -7.03 -10.53 4.38
N ASN A 121 -7.69 -10.10 3.30
CA ASN A 121 -8.81 -10.82 2.69
C ASN A 121 -8.37 -12.16 2.08
N GLN A 122 -7.34 -12.12 1.23
CA GLN A 122 -6.84 -13.29 0.52
C GLN A 122 -5.98 -14.19 1.41
N GLY A 123 -5.33 -13.61 2.42
CA GLY A 123 -4.38 -14.30 3.29
C GLY A 123 -4.97 -14.70 4.63
N PHE A 124 -5.00 -13.78 5.59
CA PHE A 124 -5.32 -14.10 6.99
C PHE A 124 -6.75 -14.62 7.18
N GLN A 125 -7.75 -13.99 6.57
CA GLN A 125 -9.15 -14.42 6.69
C GLN A 125 -9.36 -15.80 6.05
N ASN A 126 -8.85 -15.99 4.83
CA ASN A 126 -8.92 -17.28 4.14
C ASN A 126 -8.19 -18.39 4.91
N LEU A 127 -7.09 -18.10 5.59
CA LEU A 127 -6.39 -19.08 6.42
C LEU A 127 -7.29 -19.60 7.56
N TYR A 128 -7.97 -18.70 8.30
CA TYR A 128 -8.90 -19.13 9.35
C TYR A 128 -10.10 -19.89 8.79
N GLN A 129 -10.62 -19.49 7.63
CA GLN A 129 -11.66 -20.25 6.94
C GLN A 129 -11.20 -21.65 6.56
N CYS A 130 -9.97 -21.80 6.05
CA CYS A 130 -9.38 -23.09 5.72
C CYS A 130 -9.27 -23.98 6.95
N ILE A 131 -8.78 -23.42 8.07
CA ILE A 131 -8.73 -24.14 9.35
C ILE A 131 -10.13 -24.59 9.78
N ASN A 132 -11.12 -23.71 9.72
CA ASN A 132 -12.50 -24.05 10.05
C ASN A 132 -13.05 -25.18 9.16
N TRP A 133 -12.83 -25.15 7.85
CA TRP A 133 -13.26 -26.23 6.95
C TRP A 133 -12.55 -27.56 7.25
N ILE A 134 -11.25 -27.55 7.56
CA ILE A 134 -10.52 -28.75 7.97
C ILE A 134 -11.12 -29.33 9.25
N LEU A 135 -11.38 -28.48 10.25
CA LEU A 135 -11.97 -28.91 11.52
C LEU A 135 -13.38 -29.49 11.32
N GLN A 136 -14.20 -28.86 10.48
CA GLN A 136 -15.53 -29.35 10.13
C GLN A 136 -15.50 -30.66 9.36
N LEU A 137 -14.54 -30.82 8.43
CA LEU A 137 -14.35 -32.07 7.71
C LEU A 137 -13.97 -33.20 8.67
N VAL A 138 -12.98 -32.97 9.55
CA VAL A 138 -12.49 -33.97 10.50
C VAL A 138 -13.58 -34.36 11.49
N SER A 139 -14.26 -33.39 12.12
CA SER A 139 -15.29 -33.70 13.12
C SER A 139 -16.51 -34.36 12.48
N GLY A 140 -16.97 -33.87 11.32
CA GLY A 140 -18.08 -34.45 10.58
C GLY A 140 -17.78 -35.86 10.04
N ALA A 141 -16.60 -36.08 9.47
CA ALA A 141 -16.20 -37.40 8.98
C ALA A 141 -16.06 -38.42 10.11
N THR A 142 -15.50 -38.01 11.25
CA THR A 142 -15.41 -38.85 12.45
C THR A 142 -16.80 -39.25 12.93
N ALA A 143 -17.75 -38.31 12.98
CA ALA A 143 -19.13 -38.60 13.36
C ALA A 143 -19.82 -39.56 12.38
N LEU A 144 -19.64 -39.37 11.06
CA LEU A 144 -20.18 -40.30 10.06
C LEU A 144 -19.58 -41.70 10.20
N ILE A 145 -18.28 -41.85 10.48
CA ILE A 145 -17.65 -43.15 10.72
C ILE A 145 -18.25 -43.85 11.95
N ILE A 146 -18.50 -43.11 13.03
CA ILE A 146 -19.13 -43.64 14.25
C ILE A 146 -20.55 -44.18 13.95
N ILE A 147 -21.28 -43.52 13.06
CA ILE A 147 -22.62 -43.95 12.64
C ILE A 147 -22.51 -45.14 11.69
N ARG A 148 -21.98 -44.91 10.47
CA ARG A 148 -21.75 -45.88 9.40
C ARG A 148 -20.79 -45.31 8.36
N VAL A 149 -19.73 -46.06 8.06
CA VAL A 149 -18.69 -45.64 7.10
C VAL A 149 -19.23 -45.47 5.67
N GLU A 150 -20.27 -46.21 5.31
CA GLU A 150 -20.90 -46.15 4.00
C GLU A 150 -21.50 -44.76 3.72
N LEU A 151 -22.04 -44.08 4.74
CA LEU A 151 -22.54 -42.71 4.61
C LEU A 151 -21.41 -41.72 4.30
N LEU A 152 -20.23 -41.90 4.91
CA LEU A 152 -19.06 -41.08 4.61
C LEU A 152 -18.59 -41.28 3.17
N ILE A 153 -18.51 -42.54 2.71
CA ILE A 153 -18.08 -42.87 1.35
C ILE A 153 -19.02 -42.23 0.33
N CYS A 154 -20.34 -42.37 0.51
CA CYS A 154 -21.33 -41.75 -0.37
C CYS A 154 -21.23 -40.23 -0.36
N THR A 155 -21.05 -39.62 0.82
CA THR A 155 -20.88 -38.17 0.96
C THR A 155 -19.66 -37.67 0.19
N ILE A 156 -18.52 -38.35 0.33
CA ILE A 156 -17.29 -38.00 -0.39
C ILE A 156 -17.48 -38.19 -1.90
N ALA A 157 -18.09 -39.30 -2.35
CA ALA A 157 -18.34 -39.56 -3.76
C ALA A 157 -19.20 -38.47 -4.41
N VAL A 158 -20.29 -38.09 -3.75
CA VAL A 158 -21.18 -37.01 -4.22
C VAL A 158 -20.46 -35.65 -4.19
N SER A 159 -19.61 -35.41 -3.20
CA SER A 159 -18.81 -34.18 -3.13
C SER A 159 -17.77 -34.08 -4.25
N ILE A 160 -17.14 -35.20 -4.62
CA ILE A 160 -16.21 -35.27 -5.77
C ILE A 160 -16.97 -35.03 -7.09
N LEU A 161 -18.17 -35.59 -7.24
CA LEU A 161 -19.03 -35.33 -8.40
C LEU A 161 -19.39 -33.84 -8.50
N MET A 162 -19.81 -33.23 -7.39
CA MET A 162 -20.11 -31.79 -7.33
C MET A 162 -18.88 -30.93 -7.61
N MET A 163 -17.70 -31.34 -7.17
CA MET A 163 -16.45 -30.67 -7.50
C MET A 163 -16.18 -30.71 -9.01
N TYR A 164 -16.32 -31.87 -9.65
CA TYR A 164 -16.12 -32.00 -11.11
C TYR A 164 -17.10 -31.15 -11.91
N LEU A 165 -18.38 -31.16 -11.54
CA LEU A 165 -19.41 -30.32 -12.16
C LEU A 165 -19.10 -28.82 -11.96
N SER A 166 -18.71 -28.43 -10.75
CA SER A 166 -18.35 -27.04 -10.42
C SER A 166 -17.17 -26.53 -11.24
N ASP A 167 -16.10 -27.32 -11.40
CA ASP A 167 -14.94 -26.95 -12.22
C ASP A 167 -15.32 -26.82 -13.70
N ARG A 168 -15.97 -27.83 -14.26
CA ARG A 168 -16.34 -27.86 -15.69
C ARG A 168 -17.22 -26.67 -16.09
N MET A 169 -18.19 -26.32 -15.23
CA MET A 169 -19.12 -25.22 -15.49
C MET A 169 -18.50 -23.86 -15.15
N GLY A 170 -17.57 -23.81 -14.19
CA GLY A 170 -16.91 -22.58 -13.73
C GLY A 170 -15.94 -21.96 -14.73
N ARG A 171 -15.22 -22.76 -15.55
CA ARG A 171 -14.21 -22.26 -16.51
C ARG A 171 -14.73 -21.20 -17.48
N LYS A 172 -16.01 -21.28 -17.88
CA LYS A 172 -16.62 -20.27 -18.76
C LYS A 172 -16.80 -18.93 -18.04
N VAL A 173 -17.18 -18.97 -16.76
CA VAL A 173 -17.36 -17.80 -15.91
C VAL A 173 -16.01 -17.14 -15.61
N GLU A 174 -14.96 -17.94 -15.40
CA GLU A 174 -13.60 -17.46 -15.15
C GLU A 174 -13.07 -16.62 -16.32
N ARG A 175 -13.15 -17.12 -17.57
CA ARG A 175 -12.78 -16.34 -18.77
C ARG A 175 -13.63 -15.08 -18.94
N ALA A 176 -14.92 -15.14 -18.60
CA ALA A 176 -15.78 -13.97 -18.64
C ALA A 176 -15.38 -12.93 -17.56
N SER A 177 -14.86 -13.38 -16.41
CA SER A 177 -14.32 -12.51 -15.37
C SER A 177 -13.06 -11.76 -15.84
N GLU A 178 -12.15 -12.44 -16.54
CA GLU A 178 -10.96 -11.80 -17.14
C GLU A 178 -11.37 -10.70 -18.13
N ASN A 179 -12.36 -10.96 -18.99
CA ASN A 179 -12.88 -9.96 -19.93
C ASN A 179 -13.48 -8.73 -19.22
N VAL A 180 -14.15 -8.92 -18.07
CA VAL A 180 -14.65 -7.80 -17.25
C VAL A 180 -13.49 -7.00 -16.68
N SER A 181 -12.44 -7.66 -16.19
CA SER A 181 -11.25 -6.98 -15.67
C SER A 181 -10.59 -6.10 -16.75
N ASN A 182 -10.39 -6.65 -17.95
CA ASN A 182 -9.83 -5.90 -19.08
C ASN A 182 -10.74 -4.73 -19.50
N ALA A 183 -12.06 -4.91 -19.51
CA ALA A 183 -13.00 -3.82 -19.82
C ALA A 183 -13.00 -2.72 -18.75
N MET A 184 -12.84 -3.08 -17.48
CA MET A 184 -12.71 -2.14 -16.36
C MET A 184 -11.43 -1.32 -16.45
N GLU A 185 -10.32 -1.93 -16.84
CA GLU A 185 -9.05 -1.22 -17.09
C GLU A 185 -9.19 -0.20 -18.22
N VAL A 186 -9.78 -0.60 -19.36
CA VAL A 186 -10.06 0.30 -20.48
C VAL A 186 -10.95 1.47 -20.06
N PHE A 187 -12.00 1.21 -19.27
CA PHE A 187 -12.88 2.25 -18.74
C PHE A 187 -12.12 3.21 -17.81
N THR A 188 -11.32 2.68 -16.88
CA THR A 188 -10.53 3.47 -15.94
C THR A 188 -9.56 4.40 -16.65
N ASN A 189 -8.87 3.90 -17.68
CA ASN A 189 -7.96 4.70 -18.50
C ASN A 189 -8.70 5.79 -19.28
N ALA A 190 -9.85 5.46 -19.89
CA ALA A 190 -10.68 6.44 -20.57
C ALA A 190 -11.19 7.53 -19.61
N SER A 191 -11.64 7.15 -18.40
CA SER A 191 -12.08 8.08 -17.36
C SER A 191 -10.95 9.02 -16.93
N LYS A 192 -9.74 8.48 -16.72
CA LYS A 192 -8.57 9.30 -16.41
C LYS A 192 -8.30 10.32 -17.51
N GLU A 193 -8.27 9.90 -18.76
CA GLU A 193 -8.03 10.78 -19.91
C GLU A 193 -9.09 11.89 -20.04
N GLN A 194 -10.38 11.54 -20.01
CA GLN A 194 -11.46 12.53 -20.15
C GLN A 194 -11.51 13.52 -18.99
N ILE A 195 -11.30 13.05 -17.74
CA ILE A 195 -11.29 13.92 -16.56
C ILE A 195 -10.08 14.85 -16.58
N SER A 196 -8.89 14.34 -16.90
CA SER A 196 -7.69 15.17 -17.06
C SER A 196 -7.86 16.20 -18.19
N GLY A 197 -8.52 15.83 -19.28
CA GLY A 197 -8.84 16.71 -20.41
C GLY A 197 -10.06 17.61 -20.21
N PHE A 198 -10.78 17.52 -19.08
CA PHE A 198 -12.09 18.18 -18.90
C PHE A 198 -12.01 19.69 -19.08
N THR A 199 -11.02 20.35 -18.47
CA THR A 199 -10.85 21.80 -18.58
C THR A 199 -10.60 22.24 -20.02
N MET A 200 -9.87 21.44 -20.80
CA MET A 200 -9.63 21.69 -22.22
C MET A 200 -10.92 21.51 -23.03
N LEU A 201 -11.66 20.41 -22.81
CA LEU A 201 -12.94 20.22 -23.48
C LEU A 201 -13.93 21.34 -23.15
N LYS A 202 -13.94 21.81 -21.90
CA LYS A 202 -14.76 22.94 -21.46
C LYS A 202 -14.32 24.25 -22.10
N SER A 203 -13.03 24.55 -22.17
CA SER A 203 -12.51 25.80 -22.76
C SER A 203 -12.80 25.90 -24.26
N PHE A 204 -12.89 24.77 -24.96
CA PHE A 204 -13.25 24.70 -26.38
C PHE A 204 -14.75 24.44 -26.63
N GLY A 205 -15.60 24.42 -25.60
CA GLY A 205 -17.04 24.19 -25.74
C GLY A 205 -17.40 22.80 -26.28
N LYS A 206 -16.55 21.78 -26.06
CA LYS A 206 -16.72 20.40 -26.54
C LYS A 206 -17.15 19.44 -25.43
N LEU A 207 -18.12 19.85 -24.59
CA LEU A 207 -18.63 19.01 -23.50
C LEU A 207 -19.34 17.75 -24.01
N ASP A 208 -19.96 17.79 -25.19
CA ASP A 208 -20.58 16.61 -25.83
C ASP A 208 -19.56 15.48 -26.08
N ARG A 209 -18.29 15.84 -26.37
CA ARG A 209 -17.22 14.87 -26.57
C ARG A 209 -16.85 14.17 -25.27
N PHE A 210 -16.84 14.91 -24.15
CA PHE A 210 -16.63 14.34 -22.82
C PHE A 210 -17.74 13.33 -22.50
N GLU A 211 -18.99 13.74 -22.67
CA GLU A 211 -20.16 12.89 -22.39
C GLU A 211 -20.19 11.64 -23.29
N THR A 212 -20.00 11.82 -24.59
CA THR A 212 -19.98 10.70 -25.55
C THR A 212 -18.83 9.73 -25.26
N GLY A 213 -17.65 10.24 -24.94
CA GLY A 213 -16.48 9.43 -24.60
C GLY A 213 -16.70 8.60 -23.34
N MET A 214 -17.23 9.21 -22.28
CA MET A 214 -17.58 8.53 -21.02
C MET A 214 -18.70 7.50 -21.21
N ASN A 215 -19.76 7.86 -21.94
CA ASN A 215 -20.89 6.96 -22.17
C ASN A 215 -20.51 5.77 -23.05
N ALA A 216 -19.69 5.97 -24.08
CA ALA A 216 -19.23 4.87 -24.95
C ALA A 216 -18.37 3.87 -24.17
N ALA A 217 -17.42 4.35 -23.37
CA ALA A 217 -16.57 3.51 -22.53
C ALA A 217 -17.41 2.78 -21.46
N GLY A 218 -18.32 3.49 -20.79
CA GLY A 218 -19.21 2.93 -19.78
C GLY A 218 -20.16 1.86 -20.33
N THR A 219 -20.78 2.11 -21.49
CA THR A 219 -21.70 1.16 -22.13
C THR A 219 -21.00 -0.13 -22.52
N ARG A 220 -19.77 -0.05 -23.04
CA ARG A 220 -18.98 -1.24 -23.37
C ARG A 220 -18.65 -2.05 -22.13
N MET A 221 -18.18 -1.40 -21.06
CA MET A 221 -17.86 -2.05 -19.79
C MET A 221 -19.10 -2.74 -19.19
N GLU A 222 -20.23 -2.02 -19.12
CA GLU A 222 -21.49 -2.55 -18.60
C GLU A 222 -22.04 -3.70 -19.44
N GLY A 223 -21.89 -3.66 -20.77
CA GLY A 223 -22.27 -4.77 -21.65
C GLY A 223 -21.51 -6.06 -21.34
N VAL A 224 -20.19 -5.98 -21.14
CA VAL A 224 -19.35 -7.13 -20.75
C VAL A 224 -19.69 -7.61 -19.34
N ARG A 225 -19.88 -6.67 -18.40
CA ARG A 225 -20.28 -6.98 -17.01
C ARG A 225 -21.63 -7.67 -16.95
N TYR A 226 -22.61 -7.19 -17.71
CA TYR A 226 -23.94 -7.81 -17.82
C TYR A 226 -23.83 -9.26 -18.35
N ALA A 227 -23.04 -9.48 -19.41
CA ALA A 227 -22.84 -10.83 -19.94
C ALA A 227 -22.18 -11.77 -18.92
N PHE A 228 -21.18 -11.28 -18.18
CA PHE A 228 -20.55 -12.02 -17.08
C PHE A 228 -21.53 -12.37 -15.97
N VAL A 229 -22.26 -11.38 -15.43
CA VAL A 229 -23.22 -11.60 -14.34
C VAL A 229 -24.31 -12.57 -14.80
N ARG A 230 -24.87 -12.39 -16.00
CA ARG A 230 -25.87 -13.30 -16.57
C ARG A 230 -25.36 -14.74 -16.67
N ASP A 231 -24.14 -14.94 -17.18
CA ASP A 231 -23.56 -16.28 -17.35
C ASP A 231 -23.14 -16.90 -16.01
N ARG A 232 -22.68 -16.08 -15.04
CA ARG A 232 -22.42 -16.47 -13.65
C ARG A 232 -23.69 -16.92 -12.97
N GLU A 233 -24.76 -16.14 -13.02
CA GLU A 233 -26.02 -16.49 -12.37
C GLU A 233 -26.67 -17.73 -13.00
N LYS A 234 -26.62 -17.88 -14.33
CA LYS A 234 -27.02 -19.14 -14.99
C LYS A 234 -26.23 -20.34 -14.47
N THR A 235 -24.93 -20.17 -14.24
CA THR A 235 -24.06 -21.22 -13.71
C THR A 235 -24.39 -21.52 -12.24
N ASN A 236 -24.58 -20.49 -11.41
CA ASN A 236 -24.99 -20.62 -10.01
C ASN A 236 -26.32 -21.37 -9.87
N ILE A 237 -27.34 -21.02 -10.67
CA ILE A 237 -28.65 -21.69 -10.65
C ILE A 237 -28.50 -23.16 -11.02
N ARG A 238 -27.75 -23.48 -12.09
CA ARG A 238 -27.55 -24.88 -12.51
C ARG A 238 -26.78 -25.68 -11.46
N LEU A 239 -25.75 -25.11 -10.85
CA LEU A 239 -25.03 -25.74 -9.73
C LEU A 239 -25.94 -25.92 -8.51
N GLY A 240 -26.83 -24.96 -8.23
CA GLY A 240 -27.85 -25.08 -7.19
C GLY A 240 -28.77 -26.27 -7.42
N VAL A 241 -29.28 -26.45 -8.65
CA VAL A 241 -30.09 -27.62 -9.02
C VAL A 241 -29.30 -28.92 -8.85
N CYS A 242 -28.05 -28.96 -9.32
CA CYS A 242 -27.19 -30.14 -9.16
C CYS A 242 -26.95 -30.47 -7.67
N ASN A 243 -26.72 -29.45 -6.84
CA ASN A 243 -26.52 -29.59 -5.40
C ASN A 243 -27.76 -30.18 -4.72
N VAL A 244 -28.96 -29.67 -5.06
CA VAL A 244 -30.23 -30.20 -4.53
C VAL A 244 -30.43 -31.66 -4.95
N LEU A 245 -30.15 -32.02 -6.21
CA LEU A 245 -30.24 -33.41 -6.66
C LEU A 245 -29.26 -34.32 -5.92
N CYS A 246 -28.02 -33.86 -5.71
CA CYS A 246 -26.99 -34.58 -4.96
C CYS A 246 -27.37 -34.81 -3.49
N ILE A 247 -27.91 -33.79 -2.81
CA ILE A 247 -28.41 -33.92 -1.43
C ILE A 247 -29.59 -34.89 -1.37
N ASN A 248 -30.52 -34.82 -2.32
CA ASN A 248 -31.65 -35.76 -2.37
C ASN A 248 -31.19 -37.20 -2.65
N LEU A 249 -30.16 -37.40 -3.48
CA LEU A 249 -29.57 -38.72 -3.69
C LEU A 249 -28.99 -39.29 -2.39
N LEU A 250 -28.29 -38.46 -1.60
CA LEU A 250 -27.78 -38.84 -0.29
C LEU A 250 -28.91 -39.16 0.70
N ASN A 251 -30.01 -38.39 0.67
CA ASN A 251 -31.19 -38.65 1.49
C ASN A 251 -31.86 -39.99 1.11
N ILE A 252 -32.03 -40.27 -0.19
CA ILE A 252 -32.59 -41.54 -0.67
C ILE A 252 -31.71 -42.71 -0.21
N MET A 253 -30.39 -42.60 -0.35
CA MET A 253 -29.46 -43.62 0.14
C MET A 253 -29.62 -43.82 1.66
N THR A 254 -29.68 -42.74 2.42
CA THR A 254 -29.89 -42.78 3.88
C THR A 254 -31.21 -43.46 4.23
N PHE A 255 -32.30 -43.14 3.53
CA PHE A 255 -33.61 -43.79 3.72
C PHE A 255 -33.58 -45.27 3.38
N MET A 256 -32.92 -45.67 2.29
CA MET A 256 -32.76 -47.09 1.93
C MET A 256 -31.96 -47.86 2.99
N MET A 257 -30.94 -47.24 3.59
CA MET A 257 -30.19 -47.82 4.71
C MET A 257 -31.04 -47.94 5.98
N CYS A 258 -31.97 -47.01 6.23
CA CYS A 258 -32.94 -47.14 7.30
C CYS A 258 -33.97 -48.25 7.03
N LEU A 259 -34.53 -48.32 5.82
CA LEU A 259 -35.54 -49.33 5.45
C LEU A 259 -34.98 -50.76 5.45
N SER A 260 -33.69 -50.92 5.13
CA SER A 260 -32.98 -52.21 5.23
C SER A 260 -32.59 -52.59 6.66
N GLY A 261 -32.85 -51.73 7.65
CA GLY A 261 -32.48 -51.95 9.05
C GLY A 261 -30.98 -51.79 9.35
N ALA A 262 -30.17 -51.29 8.40
CA ALA A 262 -28.74 -51.08 8.60
C ALA A 262 -28.43 -49.92 9.57
N ILE A 263 -29.34 -48.95 9.66
CA ILE A 263 -29.24 -47.74 10.48
C ILE A 263 -30.59 -47.45 11.16
N PRO A 264 -30.63 -47.03 12.44
CA PRO A 264 -31.86 -46.61 13.12
C PRO A 264 -32.54 -45.40 12.46
N MET A 265 -33.87 -45.34 12.47
CA MET A 265 -34.66 -44.29 11.80
C MET A 265 -34.34 -42.89 12.32
N GLU A 266 -34.00 -42.76 13.60
CA GLU A 266 -33.64 -41.50 14.24
C GLU A 266 -32.35 -40.88 13.69
N THR A 267 -31.49 -41.68 13.06
CA THR A 267 -30.23 -41.21 12.45
C THR A 267 -30.47 -40.23 11.31
N ILE A 268 -31.65 -40.27 10.66
CA ILE A 268 -32.05 -39.34 9.60
C ILE A 268 -31.94 -37.88 10.08
N PHE A 269 -32.34 -37.60 11.32
CA PHE A 269 -32.45 -36.22 11.84
C PHE A 269 -31.11 -35.51 12.01
N GLY A 270 -30.01 -36.25 12.20
CA GLY A 270 -28.66 -35.66 12.30
C GLY A 270 -27.75 -35.94 11.11
N SER A 271 -27.96 -37.04 10.37
CA SER A 271 -27.07 -37.47 9.28
C SER A 271 -27.07 -36.48 8.12
N ILE A 272 -28.21 -35.83 7.85
CA ILE A 272 -28.31 -34.78 6.82
C ILE A 272 -27.37 -33.62 7.12
N ASN A 273 -27.32 -33.17 8.39
CA ASN A 273 -26.45 -32.06 8.79
C ASN A 273 -24.97 -32.44 8.71
N LEU A 274 -24.61 -33.66 9.12
CA LEU A 274 -23.23 -34.15 9.03
C LEU A 274 -22.76 -34.33 7.58
N THR A 275 -23.63 -34.87 6.73
CA THR A 275 -23.37 -35.03 5.29
C THR A 275 -23.19 -33.68 4.59
N ASN A 276 -24.01 -32.67 4.92
CA ASN A 276 -23.85 -31.31 4.42
C ASN A 276 -22.57 -30.64 4.94
N GLN A 277 -22.24 -30.83 6.22
CA GLN A 277 -21.02 -30.31 6.84
C GLN A 277 -19.78 -30.86 6.12
N VAL A 278 -19.70 -32.19 5.95
CA VAL A 278 -18.58 -32.85 5.27
C VAL A 278 -18.54 -32.45 3.80
N GLY A 279 -19.66 -32.49 3.10
CA GLY A 279 -19.70 -32.18 1.66
C GLY A 279 -19.36 -30.72 1.36
N GLY A 280 -19.84 -29.78 2.18
CA GLY A 280 -19.46 -28.37 2.10
C GLY A 280 -17.98 -28.15 2.35
N ALA A 281 -17.41 -28.80 3.36
CA ALA A 281 -15.98 -28.70 3.66
C ALA A 281 -15.10 -29.26 2.53
N VAL A 282 -15.45 -30.43 1.96
CA VAL A 282 -14.74 -31.00 0.80
C VAL A 282 -14.78 -30.01 -0.38
N GLN A 283 -15.95 -29.49 -0.74
CA GLN A 283 -16.08 -28.54 -1.85
C GLN A 283 -15.26 -27.27 -1.61
N ALA A 284 -15.27 -26.73 -0.38
CA ALA A 284 -14.53 -25.52 -0.04
C ALA A 284 -13.00 -25.72 -0.10
N LEU A 285 -12.50 -26.86 0.39
CA LEU A 285 -11.07 -27.18 0.41
C LEU A 285 -10.46 -27.34 -0.99
N THR A 286 -11.27 -27.64 -2.01
CA THR A 286 -10.77 -27.76 -3.40
C THR A 286 -10.29 -26.43 -3.98
N LYS A 287 -10.79 -25.31 -3.44
CA LYS A 287 -10.39 -23.94 -3.85
C LYS A 287 -9.23 -23.39 -3.02
N LEU A 288 -8.73 -24.14 -2.03
CA LEU A 288 -7.70 -23.70 -1.08
C LEU A 288 -6.39 -23.30 -1.78
N LYS A 289 -5.96 -24.05 -2.80
CA LYS A 289 -4.74 -23.71 -3.56
C LYS A 289 -4.86 -22.36 -4.26
N VAL A 290 -6.02 -22.05 -4.84
CA VAL A 290 -6.28 -20.78 -5.53
C VAL A 290 -6.32 -19.63 -4.52
N LEU A 291 -7.06 -19.80 -3.41
CA LEU A 291 -7.20 -18.79 -2.36
C LEU A 291 -5.84 -18.44 -1.73
N LEU A 292 -5.02 -19.45 -1.39
CA LEU A 292 -3.70 -19.22 -0.79
C LEU A 292 -2.66 -18.73 -1.81
N ALA A 293 -2.78 -19.09 -3.09
CA ALA A 293 -1.90 -18.57 -4.14
C ALA A 293 -2.13 -17.07 -4.37
N GLY A 294 -3.39 -16.61 -4.33
CA GLY A 294 -3.76 -15.20 -4.48
C GLY A 294 -3.14 -14.29 -3.42
N ALA A 295 -2.85 -14.82 -2.22
CA ALA A 295 -2.23 -14.05 -1.14
C ALA A 295 -0.72 -13.85 -1.32
N LYS A 296 -0.02 -14.77 -2.01
CA LYS A 296 1.46 -14.80 -2.05
C LYS A 296 2.10 -13.49 -2.54
N PRO A 297 1.63 -12.84 -3.64
CA PRO A 297 2.27 -11.63 -4.16
C PRO A 297 2.33 -10.50 -3.12
N TYR A 298 1.24 -10.30 -2.35
CA TYR A 298 1.14 -9.22 -1.37
C TYR A 298 2.13 -9.40 -0.20
N PHE A 299 2.35 -10.63 0.24
CA PHE A 299 3.34 -10.90 1.28
C PHE A 299 4.77 -10.87 0.73
N ALA A 300 5.00 -11.42 -0.47
CA ALA A 300 6.32 -11.43 -1.10
C ALA A 300 6.84 -10.02 -1.34
N LYS A 301 5.96 -9.10 -1.80
CA LYS A 301 6.30 -7.69 -2.03
C LYS A 301 6.82 -6.97 -0.77
N ILE A 302 6.37 -7.38 0.42
CA ILE A 302 6.80 -6.80 1.70
C ILE A 302 7.99 -7.57 2.29
N GLU A 303 8.01 -8.89 2.13
CA GLU A 303 9.07 -9.78 2.65
C GLU A 303 10.34 -9.77 1.80
N GLU A 304 10.30 -9.24 0.58
CA GLU A 304 11.49 -9.02 -0.25
C GLU A 304 12.52 -8.20 0.54
N GLU A 305 13.67 -8.82 0.80
CA GLU A 305 14.77 -8.22 1.53
C GLU A 305 15.19 -6.94 0.81
N ILE A 306 15.25 -5.84 1.57
CA ILE A 306 15.92 -4.63 1.10
C ILE A 306 17.36 -5.09 0.86
N PRO A 307 17.92 -4.95 -0.35
CA PRO A 307 19.36 -5.08 -0.51
C PRO A 307 19.95 -4.18 0.56
N GLN A 308 20.75 -4.73 1.48
CA GLN A 308 21.50 -3.86 2.37
C GLN A 308 22.29 -2.95 1.44
N SER A 309 21.85 -1.70 1.32
CA SER A 309 22.73 -0.61 0.91
C SER A 309 23.97 -0.82 1.74
N GLU A 310 25.08 -1.21 1.11
CA GLU A 310 26.37 -1.24 1.79
C GLU A 310 26.49 0.15 2.39
N SER A 311 26.27 0.29 3.71
CA SER A 311 26.23 1.61 4.31
C SER A 311 27.62 2.17 4.09
N GLY A 312 27.71 3.16 3.21
CA GLY A 312 28.97 3.83 2.94
C GLY A 312 29.54 4.36 4.25
N LYS A 313 30.81 4.75 4.22
CA LYS A 313 31.37 5.42 5.39
C LYS A 313 30.60 6.73 5.63
N PRO A 314 30.46 7.21 6.87
CA PRO A 314 29.91 8.53 7.09
C PRO A 314 30.81 9.57 6.40
N LEU A 315 30.20 10.50 5.66
CA LEU A 315 30.90 11.63 5.05
C LEU A 315 31.55 12.50 6.13
N PRO A 316 32.90 12.63 6.14
CA PRO A 316 33.59 13.53 7.05
C PRO A 316 33.17 14.99 6.82
N ALA A 317 33.36 15.84 7.83
CA ALA A 317 33.10 17.27 7.69
C ALA A 317 33.93 17.87 6.54
N ILE A 318 33.24 18.42 5.53
CA ILE A 318 33.88 18.99 4.34
C ILE A 318 34.46 20.35 4.71
N SER A 319 35.75 20.54 4.44
CA SER A 319 36.51 21.69 4.95
C SER A 319 37.25 22.48 3.87
N LYS A 320 37.54 21.87 2.72
CA LYS A 320 38.34 22.48 1.65
C LYS A 320 37.51 22.71 0.41
N GLU A 321 37.09 21.64 -0.25
CA GLU A 321 36.47 21.75 -1.58
C GLU A 321 35.60 20.54 -1.97
N ILE A 322 34.71 20.78 -2.93
CA ILE A 322 33.99 19.78 -3.68
C ILE A 322 34.46 19.88 -5.13
N SER A 323 35.10 18.83 -5.64
CA SER A 323 35.63 18.79 -7.01
C SER A 323 34.86 17.79 -7.87
N VAL A 324 34.48 18.20 -9.05
CA VAL A 324 33.80 17.40 -10.07
C VAL A 324 34.77 17.24 -11.23
N GLU A 325 35.12 16.00 -11.57
CA GLU A 325 36.12 15.68 -12.59
C GLU A 325 35.50 14.79 -13.69
N ASN A 326 35.49 15.28 -14.93
CA ASN A 326 35.00 14.58 -16.12
C ASN A 326 33.62 13.92 -15.94
N LEU A 327 32.71 14.59 -15.24
CA LEU A 327 31.42 14.02 -14.82
C LEU A 327 30.47 13.84 -16.02
N SER A 328 29.99 12.63 -16.22
CA SER A 328 28.97 12.30 -17.22
C SER A 328 27.86 11.43 -16.61
N PHE A 329 26.60 11.71 -16.97
CA PHE A 329 25.44 11.00 -16.41
C PHE A 329 24.27 10.91 -17.39
N SER A 330 23.52 9.82 -17.31
CA SER A 330 22.32 9.53 -18.10
C SER A 330 21.27 8.85 -17.20
N TYR A 331 19.99 9.25 -17.30
CA TYR A 331 18.89 8.53 -16.63
C TYR A 331 18.53 7.23 -17.37
N THR A 332 18.63 7.25 -18.70
CA THR A 332 18.45 6.12 -19.63
C THR A 332 19.57 6.16 -20.67
N ASP A 333 19.30 5.95 -21.96
CA ASP A 333 20.30 6.06 -23.03
C ASP A 333 20.65 7.52 -23.40
N GLN A 334 19.87 8.49 -22.94
CA GLN A 334 20.11 9.91 -23.22
C GLN A 334 21.07 10.53 -22.20
N LYS A 335 22.26 10.94 -22.65
CA LYS A 335 23.22 11.69 -21.84
C LYS A 335 22.67 13.06 -21.47
N VAL A 336 22.69 13.36 -20.16
CA VAL A 336 22.27 14.64 -19.58
C VAL A 336 23.47 15.50 -19.22
N LEU A 337 24.54 14.88 -18.71
CA LEU A 337 25.82 15.54 -18.39
C LEU A 337 26.95 14.89 -19.19
N CYS A 338 27.90 15.70 -19.68
CA CYS A 338 28.95 15.27 -20.59
C CYS A 338 30.32 15.89 -20.22
N GLY A 339 31.13 15.19 -19.45
CA GLY A 339 32.51 15.59 -19.13
C GLY A 339 32.59 16.96 -18.45
N LEU A 340 31.86 17.13 -17.33
CA LEU A 340 31.87 18.37 -16.55
C LEU A 340 33.03 18.40 -15.57
N ASP A 341 33.73 19.54 -15.54
CA ASP A 341 34.77 19.87 -14.57
C ASP A 341 34.41 21.15 -13.81
N LEU A 342 34.19 21.05 -12.50
CA LEU A 342 33.72 22.12 -11.62
C LEU A 342 34.33 21.99 -10.23
N ASP A 343 34.71 23.12 -9.62
CA ASP A 343 35.25 23.14 -8.26
C ASP A 343 34.45 24.09 -7.35
N PHE A 344 34.17 23.65 -6.13
CA PHE A 344 33.46 24.44 -5.13
C PHE A 344 34.28 24.48 -3.84
N ILE A 345 35.04 25.56 -3.66
CA ILE A 345 35.73 25.88 -2.40
C ILE A 345 34.70 26.16 -1.30
N ILE A 346 34.89 25.56 -0.13
CA ILE A 346 34.00 25.72 1.02
C ILE A 346 33.98 27.17 1.51
N GLY A 347 32.78 27.68 1.80
CA GLY A 347 32.50 29.08 2.09
C GLY A 347 32.27 29.96 0.85
N GLY A 348 32.52 29.44 -0.35
CA GLY A 348 32.31 30.14 -1.61
C GLY A 348 30.84 30.26 -2.02
N LYS A 349 30.56 31.20 -2.93
CA LYS A 349 29.23 31.46 -3.48
C LYS A 349 29.24 31.17 -4.98
N TYR A 350 28.44 30.22 -5.42
CA TYR A 350 28.44 29.71 -6.78
C TYR A 350 27.05 29.78 -7.38
N VAL A 351 27.00 30.13 -8.66
CA VAL A 351 25.75 30.14 -9.43
C VAL A 351 25.91 29.36 -10.73
N LEU A 352 24.96 28.45 -10.95
CA LEU A 352 24.80 27.64 -12.15
C LEU A 352 23.77 28.33 -13.06
N VAL A 353 24.20 28.73 -14.25
CA VAL A 353 23.36 29.43 -15.23
C VAL A 353 23.26 28.60 -16.51
N GLY A 354 22.08 28.49 -17.08
CA GLY A 354 21.88 27.79 -18.36
C GLY A 354 20.41 27.58 -18.69
N LYS A 355 20.10 27.20 -19.92
CA LYS A 355 18.71 26.96 -20.37
C LYS A 355 18.06 25.81 -19.57
N SER A 356 16.72 25.79 -19.53
CA SER A 356 16.00 24.65 -18.95
C SER A 356 16.39 23.35 -19.68
N GLY A 357 16.56 22.27 -18.93
CA GLY A 357 16.97 20.97 -19.48
C GLY A 357 18.48 20.76 -19.72
N CYS A 358 19.36 21.72 -19.41
CA CYS A 358 20.82 21.54 -19.60
C CYS A 358 21.52 20.69 -18.51
N GLY A 359 20.78 20.13 -17.55
CA GLY A 359 21.30 19.20 -16.54
C GLY A 359 21.62 19.79 -15.16
N LYS A 360 21.30 21.06 -14.90
CA LYS A 360 21.60 21.74 -13.60
C LYS A 360 21.03 20.99 -12.39
N SER A 361 19.73 20.70 -12.37
CA SER A 361 19.10 19.95 -11.28
C SER A 361 19.70 18.55 -11.14
N THR A 362 20.04 17.89 -12.25
CA THR A 362 20.74 16.58 -12.23
C THR A 362 22.10 16.67 -11.56
N LEU A 363 22.88 17.71 -11.84
CA LEU A 363 24.16 17.96 -11.15
C LEU A 363 23.94 18.15 -9.64
N LEU A 364 22.94 18.94 -9.24
CA LEU A 364 22.63 19.14 -7.82
C LEU A 364 22.28 17.82 -7.11
N LYS A 365 21.43 16.99 -7.74
CA LYS A 365 21.07 15.66 -7.22
C LYS A 365 22.28 14.72 -7.09
N LEU A 366 23.24 14.80 -8.03
CA LEU A 366 24.50 14.05 -7.94
C LEU A 366 25.40 14.53 -6.80
N LEU A 367 25.50 15.85 -6.58
CA LEU A 367 26.24 16.44 -5.45
C LEU A 367 25.62 16.07 -4.09
N LEU A 368 24.30 15.92 -4.04
CA LEU A 368 23.55 15.48 -2.85
C LEU A 368 23.63 13.97 -2.60
N GLY A 369 24.30 13.20 -3.46
CA GLY A 369 24.36 11.74 -3.37
C GLY A 369 23.04 11.03 -3.70
N GLN A 370 22.01 11.75 -4.17
CA GLN A 370 20.70 11.20 -4.51
C GLN A 370 20.72 10.32 -5.77
N LEU A 371 21.65 10.61 -6.68
CA LEU A 371 21.86 9.86 -7.91
C LEU A 371 23.23 9.18 -7.89
N LYS A 372 23.27 7.93 -8.34
CA LYS A 372 24.48 7.10 -8.44
C LYS A 372 24.64 6.59 -9.88
N GLY A 373 25.81 6.04 -10.20
CA GLY A 373 26.11 5.45 -11.51
C GLY A 373 26.54 6.46 -12.58
N TYR A 374 27.18 7.56 -12.16
CA TYR A 374 27.83 8.50 -13.06
C TYR A 374 29.22 7.99 -13.49
N GLN A 375 29.74 8.53 -14.59
CA GLN A 375 31.13 8.38 -15.02
C GLN A 375 31.92 9.63 -14.63
N GLY A 376 33.23 9.50 -14.38
CA GLY A 376 34.04 10.58 -13.82
C GLY A 376 34.14 10.45 -12.29
N LYS A 377 34.42 11.55 -11.59
CA LYS A 377 34.53 11.57 -10.12
C LYS A 377 33.84 12.79 -9.53
N ILE A 378 33.24 12.61 -8.35
CA ILE A 378 32.83 13.71 -7.47
C ILE A 378 33.62 13.48 -6.17
N LEU A 379 34.46 14.45 -5.81
CA LEU A 379 35.39 14.37 -4.70
C LEU A 379 34.99 15.39 -3.63
N PHE A 380 34.90 14.95 -2.39
CA PHE A 380 34.73 15.78 -1.20
C PHE A 380 36.04 15.75 -0.41
N ASP A 381 36.76 16.88 -0.36
CA ASP A 381 38.13 16.97 0.19
C ASP A 381 39.07 15.86 -0.36
N GLY A 382 38.95 15.58 -1.66
CA GLY A 382 39.74 14.57 -2.38
C GLY A 382 39.27 13.12 -2.26
N GLN A 383 38.15 12.85 -1.56
CA GLN A 383 37.59 11.51 -1.40
C GLN A 383 36.30 11.33 -2.20
N GLU A 384 36.15 10.20 -2.87
CA GLU A 384 35.05 9.95 -3.80
C GLU A 384 33.68 9.81 -3.12
N ALA A 385 32.68 10.48 -3.68
CA ALA A 385 31.31 10.55 -3.17
C ALA A 385 30.60 9.18 -3.12
N SER A 386 30.93 8.27 -4.04
CA SER A 386 30.29 6.96 -4.20
C SER A 386 30.48 6.05 -2.98
N GLY A 387 31.52 6.29 -2.15
CA GLY A 387 31.84 5.50 -0.97
C GLY A 387 31.14 5.93 0.33
N TYR A 388 30.30 6.97 0.31
CA TYR A 388 29.66 7.53 1.49
C TYR A 388 28.19 7.15 1.66
N ASP A 389 27.73 7.16 2.91
CA ASP A 389 26.32 6.97 3.25
C ASP A 389 25.46 8.16 2.80
N GLU A 390 24.33 7.89 2.13
CA GLU A 390 23.44 8.92 1.56
C GLU A 390 22.91 9.88 2.65
N ASN A 391 22.63 9.39 3.86
CA ASN A 391 22.10 10.23 4.93
C ASN A 391 23.14 11.22 5.47
N SER A 392 24.43 10.89 5.34
CA SER A 392 25.52 11.74 5.84
C SER A 392 25.70 13.04 5.03
N PHE A 393 25.25 13.08 3.76
CA PHE A 393 25.21 14.30 2.97
C PHE A 393 24.27 15.35 3.57
N TYR A 394 23.06 14.93 3.98
CA TYR A 394 22.05 15.83 4.56
C TYR A 394 22.40 16.33 5.96
N GLN A 395 23.45 15.78 6.60
CA GLN A 395 23.99 16.34 7.84
C GLN A 395 24.78 17.63 7.58
N GLN A 396 25.33 17.81 6.39
CA GLN A 396 26.19 18.93 6.02
C GLN A 396 25.58 19.82 4.94
N MET A 397 24.59 19.31 4.20
CA MET A 397 23.96 20.01 3.08
C MET A 397 22.47 20.22 3.33
N ALA A 398 21.96 21.41 3.03
CA ALA A 398 20.54 21.69 2.90
C ALA A 398 20.18 21.85 1.42
N TYR A 399 19.03 21.32 1.02
CA TYR A 399 18.52 21.42 -0.34
C TYR A 399 17.17 22.14 -0.37
N ILE A 400 17.05 23.13 -1.25
CA ILE A 400 15.80 23.83 -1.54
C ILE A 400 15.39 23.47 -2.96
N GLU A 401 14.32 22.69 -3.07
CA GLU A 401 13.72 22.28 -4.34
C GLU A 401 13.02 23.44 -5.05
N GLN A 402 12.95 23.37 -6.38
CA GLN A 402 12.19 24.29 -7.21
C GLN A 402 10.71 24.32 -6.82
N ASN A 403 10.13 23.14 -6.60
CA ASN A 403 8.74 22.97 -6.17
C ASN A 403 8.69 22.60 -4.69
N VAL A 404 8.69 23.62 -3.82
CA VAL A 404 8.66 23.42 -2.37
C VAL A 404 7.45 22.60 -1.93
N PHE A 405 7.73 21.50 -1.22
CA PHE A 405 6.73 20.73 -0.50
C PHE A 405 6.61 21.19 0.96
N LEU A 406 5.37 21.43 1.39
CA LEU A 406 5.02 21.72 2.78
C LEU A 406 4.02 20.70 3.32
N PHE A 407 4.27 20.22 4.53
CA PHE A 407 3.35 19.34 5.25
C PHE A 407 2.11 20.13 5.69
N ASN A 408 0.96 19.45 5.77
CA ASN A 408 -0.28 20.03 6.29
C ASN A 408 -0.23 20.17 7.82
N THR A 409 0.61 21.08 8.29
CA THR A 409 0.88 21.42 9.68
C THR A 409 1.17 22.92 9.80
N SER A 410 1.55 23.41 10.97
CA SER A 410 1.88 24.83 11.18
C SER A 410 3.11 25.26 10.37
N ILE A 411 3.28 26.57 10.20
CA ILE A 411 4.50 27.16 9.62
C ILE A 411 5.71 26.77 10.48
N ARG A 412 5.58 26.86 11.82
CA ARG A 412 6.62 26.47 12.77
C ARG A 412 7.11 25.04 12.55
N GLU A 413 6.19 24.09 12.47
CA GLU A 413 6.53 22.68 12.29
C GLU A 413 7.17 22.43 10.91
N ASN A 414 6.69 23.14 9.88
CA ASN A 414 7.33 23.10 8.56
C ASN A 414 8.74 23.70 8.53
N ILE A 415 9.08 24.64 9.42
CA ILE A 415 10.43 25.22 9.50
C ILE A 415 11.35 24.32 10.32
N THR A 416 10.86 23.81 11.46
CA THR A 416 11.65 23.07 12.45
C THR A 416 11.78 21.57 12.18
N MET A 417 10.87 20.98 11.40
CA MET A 417 10.85 19.54 11.09
C MET A 417 10.84 18.64 12.34
N GLY A 418 10.25 19.13 13.44
CA GLY A 418 10.16 18.42 14.71
C GLY A 418 11.37 18.59 15.62
N ASP A 419 12.43 19.28 15.19
CA ASP A 419 13.56 19.64 16.03
C ASP A 419 13.24 20.85 16.93
N SER A 420 13.95 20.97 18.05
CA SER A 420 13.78 22.08 18.98
C SER A 420 14.82 23.17 18.74
N PHE A 421 14.36 24.41 18.55
CA PHE A 421 15.19 25.59 18.36
C PHE A 421 14.80 26.69 19.35
N THR A 422 15.75 27.58 19.64
CA THR A 422 15.49 28.77 20.44
C THR A 422 14.70 29.80 19.65
N GLU A 423 13.96 30.66 20.35
CA GLU A 423 13.24 31.78 19.71
C GLU A 423 14.20 32.76 18.99
N ALA A 424 15.46 32.84 19.44
CA ALA A 424 16.48 33.64 18.77
C ALA A 424 16.86 33.05 17.39
N GLU A 425 17.10 31.74 17.31
CA GLU A 425 17.40 31.04 16.05
C GLU A 425 16.21 31.10 15.10
N MET A 426 14.99 30.92 15.61
CA MET A 426 13.77 31.07 14.81
C MET A 426 13.66 32.48 14.24
N LYS A 427 13.84 33.51 15.07
CA LYS A 427 13.78 34.91 14.63
C LYS A 427 14.83 35.20 13.56
N GLU A 428 16.07 34.75 13.76
CA GLU A 428 17.15 34.94 12.79
C GLU A 428 16.82 34.26 11.44
N ALA A 429 16.27 33.04 11.45
CA ALA A 429 15.84 32.35 10.25
C ALA A 429 14.70 33.08 9.52
N LEU A 430 13.74 33.63 10.26
CA LEU A 430 12.63 34.43 9.71
C LEU A 430 13.09 35.76 9.10
N GLU A 431 14.08 36.41 9.71
CA GLU A 431 14.68 37.64 9.21
C GLU A 431 15.45 37.38 7.90
N LYS A 432 16.35 36.40 7.89
CA LYS A 432 17.18 36.06 6.71
C LYS A 432 16.38 35.49 5.55
N SER A 433 15.23 34.86 5.80
CA SER A 433 14.32 34.37 4.77
C SER A 433 13.30 35.41 4.30
N ALA A 434 13.35 36.63 4.83
CA ALA A 434 12.35 37.68 4.59
C ALA A 434 10.90 37.27 4.93
N LEU A 435 10.71 36.24 5.77
CA LEU A 435 9.39 35.74 6.16
C LEU A 435 8.79 36.52 7.33
N LEU A 436 9.62 37.23 8.11
CA LEU A 436 9.17 37.94 9.32
C LEU A 436 7.95 38.87 9.08
N LYS A 437 7.93 39.60 7.97
CA LYS A 437 6.82 40.51 7.60
C LYS A 437 5.52 39.77 7.27
N ASP A 438 5.60 38.52 6.81
CA ASP A 438 4.42 37.69 6.54
C ASP A 438 3.83 37.12 7.83
N ILE A 439 4.67 36.87 8.85
CA ILE A 439 4.22 36.28 10.12
C ILE A 439 3.13 37.15 10.76
N ASP A 440 3.29 38.47 10.76
CA ASP A 440 2.29 39.40 11.31
C ASP A 440 0.96 39.41 10.53
N ARG A 441 0.96 38.90 9.29
CA ARG A 441 -0.21 38.82 8.41
C ARG A 441 -0.92 37.47 8.49
N PHE A 442 -0.26 36.45 9.03
CA PHE A 442 -0.89 35.16 9.22
C PHE A 442 -1.81 35.18 10.44
N PRO A 443 -3.03 34.60 10.36
CA PRO A 443 -4.02 34.68 11.44
C PRO A 443 -3.52 34.21 12.82
N GLU A 444 -2.64 33.21 12.84
CA GLU A 444 -2.07 32.61 14.06
C GLU A 444 -0.53 32.70 14.05
N GLY A 445 0.02 33.65 13.29
CA GLY A 445 1.47 33.79 13.13
C GLY A 445 2.13 32.48 12.70
N LEU A 446 3.16 32.05 13.44
CA LEU A 446 3.91 30.80 13.19
C LEU A 446 3.07 29.52 13.35
N ASP A 447 1.99 29.57 14.11
CA ASP A 447 1.18 28.38 14.40
C ASP A 447 0.09 28.15 13.33
N THR A 448 -0.03 29.07 12.36
CA THR A 448 -0.95 28.98 11.22
C THR A 448 -0.72 27.71 10.40
N VAL A 449 -1.77 26.91 10.22
CA VAL A 449 -1.74 25.70 9.39
C VAL A 449 -1.73 26.06 7.90
N VAL A 450 -0.81 25.49 7.12
CA VAL A 450 -0.56 25.89 5.73
C VAL A 450 -1.45 25.18 4.68
N GLY A 451 -2.19 24.14 5.09
CA GLY A 451 -3.00 23.31 4.20
C GLY A 451 -2.18 22.24 3.45
N GLU A 452 -2.87 21.34 2.75
CA GLU A 452 -2.24 20.28 1.94
C GLU A 452 -1.28 20.88 0.90
N ASN A 453 0.00 20.49 0.95
CA ASN A 453 1.08 21.04 0.11
C ASN A 453 1.13 22.59 0.13
N GLY A 454 0.80 23.21 1.27
CA GLY A 454 0.80 24.67 1.42
C GLY A 454 -0.27 25.41 0.61
N LYS A 455 -1.38 24.77 0.21
CA LYS A 455 -2.43 25.38 -0.64
C LYS A 455 -2.95 26.74 -0.16
N LEU A 456 -2.80 27.10 1.11
CA LEU A 456 -3.23 28.38 1.68
C LEU A 456 -2.19 29.51 1.53
N LEU A 457 -1.02 29.21 0.98
CA LEU A 457 0.10 30.15 0.85
C LEU A 457 0.39 30.50 -0.61
N SER A 458 0.89 31.71 -0.83
CA SER A 458 1.44 32.10 -2.14
C SER A 458 2.72 31.33 -2.45
N GLY A 459 3.07 31.21 -3.74
CA GLY A 459 4.31 30.54 -4.16
C GLY A 459 5.57 31.12 -3.48
N GLY A 460 5.64 32.45 -3.39
CA GLY A 460 6.73 33.13 -2.69
C GLY A 460 6.78 32.85 -1.19
N GLN A 461 5.62 32.78 -0.51
CA GLN A 461 5.58 32.40 0.91
C GLN A 461 6.07 30.97 1.13
N LYS A 462 5.71 30.02 0.25
CA LYS A 462 6.25 28.65 0.33
C LYS A 462 7.77 28.61 0.20
N GLN A 463 8.32 29.35 -0.77
CA GLN A 463 9.77 29.45 -0.96
C GLN A 463 10.46 30.03 0.28
N ARG A 464 9.93 31.13 0.84
CA ARG A 464 10.49 31.73 2.08
C ARG A 464 10.46 30.76 3.27
N ILE A 465 9.40 29.96 3.42
CA ILE A 465 9.34 28.91 4.46
C ILE A 465 10.41 27.85 4.24
N ALA A 466 10.64 27.39 2.99
CA ALA A 466 11.71 26.44 2.70
C ALA A 466 13.11 27.02 2.94
N ILE A 467 13.30 28.31 2.69
CA ILE A 467 14.56 29.00 2.99
C ILE A 467 14.75 29.11 4.50
N ALA A 468 13.73 29.52 5.25
CA ALA A 468 13.77 29.55 6.71
C ALA A 468 14.12 28.17 7.29
N ARG A 469 13.48 27.11 6.78
CA ARG A 469 13.79 25.70 7.09
C ARG A 469 15.26 25.38 6.83
N ALA A 470 15.79 25.71 5.66
CA ALA A 470 17.19 25.42 5.35
C ALA A 470 18.18 26.18 6.27
N LEU A 471 17.87 27.44 6.60
CA LEU A 471 18.73 28.30 7.41
C LEU A 471 18.76 27.90 8.88
N ILE A 472 17.61 27.53 9.47
CA ILE A 472 17.55 27.20 10.90
C ILE A 472 18.33 25.92 11.24
N HIS A 473 18.40 24.97 10.30
CA HIS A 473 19.19 23.73 10.47
C HIS A 473 20.71 23.93 10.29
N ASN A 474 21.17 25.15 10.00
CA ASN A 474 22.58 25.57 10.01
C ASN A 474 23.57 24.61 9.31
N ARG A 475 23.22 24.16 8.10
CA ARG A 475 24.08 23.29 7.27
C ARG A 475 25.21 24.11 6.65
N SER A 476 26.41 23.52 6.51
CA SER A 476 27.60 24.19 5.98
C SER A 476 27.51 24.49 4.48
N ILE A 477 26.66 23.75 3.75
CA ILE A 477 26.45 23.90 2.31
C ILE A 477 24.95 24.04 2.05
N LEU A 478 24.57 25.07 1.31
CA LEU A 478 23.20 25.30 0.87
C LEU A 478 23.11 25.16 -0.65
N ILE A 479 22.26 24.23 -1.09
CA ILE A 479 21.97 24.00 -2.49
C ILE A 479 20.56 24.52 -2.80
N VAL A 480 20.44 25.41 -3.78
CA VAL A 480 19.19 26.08 -4.12
C VAL A 480 18.85 25.86 -5.59
N ASP A 481 17.81 25.08 -5.87
CA ASP A 481 17.34 24.85 -7.25
C ASP A 481 16.23 25.84 -7.60
N GLU A 482 16.59 26.96 -8.22
CA GLU A 482 15.64 28.02 -8.62
C GLU A 482 14.75 28.55 -7.46
N GLY A 483 15.26 28.50 -6.23
CA GLY A 483 14.51 28.81 -5.00
C GLY A 483 14.03 30.26 -4.84
N THR A 484 14.32 31.13 -5.81
CA THR A 484 13.84 32.52 -5.86
C THR A 484 12.92 32.83 -7.06
N SER A 485 12.61 31.83 -7.89
CA SER A 485 11.83 32.01 -9.13
C SER A 485 10.37 32.42 -8.91
N ALA A 486 9.78 32.07 -7.76
CA ALA A 486 8.39 32.40 -7.42
C ALA A 486 8.27 33.62 -6.49
N LEU A 487 9.40 34.31 -6.23
CA LEU A 487 9.45 35.53 -5.43
C LEU A 487 9.39 36.78 -6.31
N ASP A 488 8.82 37.84 -5.76
CA ASP A 488 9.02 39.18 -6.32
C ASP A 488 10.49 39.60 -6.25
N GLN A 489 10.85 40.58 -7.08
CA GLN A 489 12.25 40.99 -7.28
C GLN A 489 12.91 41.52 -6.00
N GLU A 490 12.13 42.18 -5.13
CA GLU A 490 12.57 42.77 -3.86
C GLU A 490 12.92 41.67 -2.86
N ASN A 491 11.99 40.75 -2.58
CA ASN A 491 12.22 39.64 -1.65
C ASN A 491 13.30 38.69 -2.15
N ALA A 492 13.34 38.39 -3.46
CA ALA A 492 14.41 37.61 -4.05
C ALA A 492 15.78 38.26 -3.81
N SER A 493 15.87 39.60 -3.94
CA SER A 493 17.13 40.31 -3.68
C SER A 493 17.53 40.21 -2.23
N LEU A 494 16.61 40.48 -1.29
CA LEU A 494 16.88 40.47 0.14
C LEU A 494 17.42 39.12 0.62
N ILE A 495 16.81 38.03 0.15
CA ILE A 495 17.20 36.67 0.50
C ILE A 495 18.57 36.35 -0.11
N GLU A 496 18.77 36.64 -1.39
CA GLU A 496 20.06 36.41 -2.05
C GLU A 496 21.18 37.20 -1.35
N ASP A 497 20.93 38.44 -0.96
CA ASP A 497 21.89 39.27 -0.22
C ASP A 497 22.19 38.66 1.16
N ALA A 498 21.17 38.18 1.88
CA ALA A 498 21.36 37.49 3.15
C ALA A 498 22.21 36.21 3.00
N LEU A 499 21.97 35.42 1.96
CA LEU A 499 22.75 34.20 1.67
C LEU A 499 24.19 34.48 1.26
N LEU A 500 24.42 35.52 0.46
CA LEU A 500 25.74 35.95 0.02
C LEU A 500 26.56 36.55 1.17
N GLN A 501 25.91 37.24 2.12
CA GLN A 501 26.58 37.82 3.29
C GLN A 501 26.85 36.81 4.42
N CYS A 502 26.22 35.63 4.41
CA CYS A 502 26.49 34.58 5.39
C CYS A 502 27.92 34.04 5.25
N LYS A 503 28.80 34.41 6.19
CA LYS A 503 30.21 33.98 6.22
C LYS A 503 30.31 32.49 6.53
N GLY A 504 31.19 31.78 5.82
CA GLY A 504 31.45 30.35 6.01
C GLY A 504 30.41 29.41 5.40
N LEU A 505 29.24 29.91 4.97
CA LEU A 505 28.23 29.12 4.27
C LEU A 505 28.62 28.97 2.79
N THR A 506 28.78 27.74 2.29
CA THR A 506 28.86 27.49 0.85
C THR A 506 27.48 27.58 0.23
N VAL A 507 27.30 28.34 -0.86
CA VAL A 507 26.01 28.42 -1.57
C VAL A 507 26.21 27.98 -3.00
N ILE A 508 25.44 26.98 -3.45
CA ILE A 508 25.38 26.54 -4.85
C ILE A 508 23.95 26.74 -5.32
N MET A 509 23.73 27.77 -6.14
CA MET A 509 22.38 28.10 -6.60
C MET A 509 22.22 27.96 -8.12
N VAL A 510 21.02 27.60 -8.54
CA VAL A 510 20.60 27.59 -9.93
C VAL A 510 19.77 28.83 -10.22
N SER A 511 20.13 29.56 -11.27
CA SER A 511 19.37 30.73 -11.72
C SER A 511 19.27 30.77 -13.25
N HIS A 512 18.10 31.18 -13.76
CA HIS A 512 17.90 31.48 -15.19
C HIS A 512 18.41 32.86 -15.58
N HIS A 513 18.52 33.77 -14.62
CA HIS A 513 18.88 35.16 -14.84
C HIS A 513 19.92 35.59 -13.82
N LEU A 514 21.19 35.63 -14.25
CA LEU A 514 22.25 36.24 -13.47
C LEU A 514 22.03 37.76 -13.46
N ARG A 515 21.88 38.35 -12.28
CA ARG A 515 21.88 39.81 -12.14
C ARG A 515 23.34 40.27 -12.22
N GLU A 516 23.70 40.99 -13.28
CA GLU A 516 25.09 41.44 -13.50
C GLU A 516 25.63 42.26 -12.31
N GLU A 517 24.77 43.05 -11.66
CA GLU A 517 25.09 43.81 -10.45
C GLU A 517 25.60 42.93 -9.29
N LYS A 518 25.15 41.68 -9.22
CA LYS A 518 25.49 40.75 -8.14
C LYS A 518 26.63 39.81 -8.48
N LYS A 519 27.10 39.82 -9.73
CA LYS A 519 28.16 38.94 -10.21
C LYS A 519 29.45 39.02 -9.39
N ALA A 520 29.76 40.22 -8.87
CA ALA A 520 30.95 40.46 -8.05
C ALA A 520 30.91 39.78 -6.66
N PHE A 521 29.73 39.35 -6.19
CA PHE A 521 29.58 38.65 -4.90
C PHE A 521 29.67 37.13 -5.03
N TYR A 522 29.64 36.61 -6.27
CA TYR A 522 29.86 35.19 -6.53
C TYR A 522 31.36 34.92 -6.64
N THR A 523 31.80 33.85 -5.99
CA THR A 523 33.14 33.28 -6.17
C THR A 523 33.32 32.84 -7.62
N ASP A 524 32.33 32.14 -8.17
CA ASP A 524 32.34 31.71 -9.57
C ASP A 524 30.92 31.59 -10.16
N VAL A 525 30.86 31.76 -11.48
CA VAL A 525 29.64 31.62 -12.29
C VAL A 525 29.87 30.53 -13.32
N TYR A 526 29.18 29.40 -13.16
CA TYR A 526 29.27 28.27 -14.08
C TYR A 526 28.14 28.30 -15.09
N ARG A 527 28.49 28.42 -16.37
CA ARG A 527 27.53 28.35 -17.48
C ARG A 527 27.47 26.94 -18.02
N LEU A 528 26.26 26.37 -18.05
CA LEU A 528 26.00 25.03 -18.59
C LEU A 528 25.20 25.10 -19.89
N GLU A 529 25.77 24.55 -20.95
CA GLU A 529 25.12 24.37 -22.26
C GLU A 529 25.17 22.91 -22.69
N ASN A 530 24.00 22.31 -22.95
CA ASN A 530 23.86 20.92 -23.39
C ASN A 530 24.64 19.90 -22.54
N GLY A 531 24.64 20.06 -21.21
CA GLY A 531 25.33 19.16 -20.29
C GLY A 531 26.84 19.35 -20.21
N ARG A 532 27.39 20.43 -20.80
CA ARG A 532 28.82 20.79 -20.75
C ARG A 532 29.00 22.17 -20.13
N ARG A 533 30.19 22.44 -19.59
CA ARG A 533 30.61 23.79 -19.20
C ARG A 533 30.91 24.58 -20.47
N ALA A 534 30.28 25.74 -20.62
CA ALA A 534 30.42 26.64 -21.76
C ALA A 534 31.57 27.65 -21.57
#